data_AF-A0A7M2BXS7-F1
#
_entry.id   AF-A0A7M2BXS7-F1
#
_cell.length_a   1.000
_cell.length_b   1.000
_cell.length_c   1.000
_cell.angle_alpha   90.00
_cell.angle_beta   90.00
_cell.angle_gamma   90.00
#
_symmetry.space_group_name_H-M   'P 1'
#
loop_
_entity.id
_entity.type
_entity.pdbx_description
1 polymer ?
#
loop_
_entity_poly.entity_id
_entity_poly.type
_entity_poly.pdbx_seq_one_letter_code
_entity_poly.pdbx_strand_id
1 'polypeptide(L)'
;MRKLSKKSRITAAVAGVALVAVGGGAAYAYWTTTGSGNGTATNSAGGGTVTLFATFDGGLAPGNQVDVAYTATNSMTPSTKVGELTPTVSTDKAGCLPGWFTATAETSNTLVAAGATSSVGSGTLTFNDSATENQDACKGAVVTVSVTSK
;
A
#
# COMPACT_ATOMS: atom_id res chain seq x y z
N MET A 1 -62.70 0.04 -73.97
CA MET A 1 -62.33 0.63 -72.66
C MET A 1 -63.59 0.81 -71.80
N ARG A 2 -63.79 0.00 -70.76
CA ARG A 2 -64.98 0.12 -69.88
C ARG A 2 -64.85 1.39 -69.03
N LYS A 3 -65.79 2.33 -69.19
CA LYS A 3 -65.86 3.55 -68.38
C LYS A 3 -66.28 3.20 -66.95
N LEU A 4 -65.33 3.25 -66.02
CA LEU A 4 -65.60 3.14 -64.58
C LEU A 4 -66.54 4.28 -64.15
N SER A 5 -67.65 3.93 -63.50
CA SER A 5 -68.66 4.89 -63.03
C SER A 5 -68.09 5.75 -61.90
N LYS A 6 -68.63 6.98 -61.72
CA LYS A 6 -68.14 7.94 -60.72
C LYS A 6 -68.07 7.37 -59.30
N LYS A 7 -68.94 6.40 -58.95
CA LYS A 7 -68.93 5.74 -57.64
C LYS A 7 -67.73 4.80 -57.46
N SER A 8 -67.30 4.04 -58.47
CA SER A 8 -66.19 3.08 -58.32
C SER A 8 -64.81 3.75 -58.25
N ARG A 9 -64.68 4.97 -58.78
CA ARG A 9 -63.45 5.79 -58.65
C ARG A 9 -63.25 6.30 -57.22
N ILE A 10 -64.34 6.64 -56.53
CA ILE A 10 -64.29 7.10 -55.15
C ILE A 10 -63.95 5.94 -54.22
N THR A 11 -64.54 4.76 -54.42
CA THR A 11 -64.24 3.59 -53.59
C THR A 11 -62.80 3.10 -53.78
N ALA A 12 -62.26 3.14 -55.01
CA ALA A 12 -60.86 2.81 -55.27
C ALA A 12 -59.88 3.84 -54.68
N ALA A 13 -60.24 5.14 -54.71
CA ALA A 13 -59.45 6.19 -54.08
C ALA A 13 -59.47 6.10 -52.54
N VAL A 14 -60.62 5.79 -51.94
CA VAL A 14 -60.75 5.62 -50.49
C VAL A 14 -60.08 4.33 -50.01
N ALA A 15 -60.16 3.24 -50.77
CA ALA A 15 -59.43 2.00 -50.45
C ALA A 15 -57.91 2.16 -50.63
N GLY A 16 -57.46 2.91 -51.65
CA GLY A 16 -56.04 3.21 -51.85
C GLY A 16 -55.48 4.15 -50.76
N VAL A 17 -56.23 5.17 -50.34
CA VAL A 17 -55.84 6.07 -49.26
C VAL A 17 -55.89 5.38 -47.90
N ALA A 18 -56.84 4.47 -47.66
CA ALA A 18 -56.87 3.66 -46.45
C ALA A 18 -55.73 2.64 -46.37
N LEU A 19 -55.18 2.17 -47.50
CA LEU A 19 -54.01 1.29 -47.49
C LEU A 19 -52.68 2.06 -47.38
N VAL A 20 -52.60 3.28 -47.91
CA VAL A 20 -51.37 4.12 -47.88
C VAL A 20 -51.26 4.93 -46.59
N ALA A 21 -52.37 5.23 -45.90
CA ALA A 21 -52.34 5.90 -44.59
C ALA A 21 -51.85 5.01 -43.43
N VAL A 22 -51.72 3.70 -43.63
CA VAL A 22 -51.10 2.78 -42.66
C VAL A 22 -49.65 2.43 -43.05
N GLY A 23 -49.21 2.81 -44.25
CA GLY A 23 -47.90 2.46 -44.81
C GLY A 23 -47.19 3.66 -45.41
N GLY A 24 -46.57 4.50 -44.59
CA GLY A 24 -45.68 5.54 -45.13
C GLY A 24 -45.32 6.66 -44.16
N GLY A 25 -44.21 6.48 -43.44
CA GLY A 25 -43.24 7.57 -43.30
C GLY A 25 -43.47 8.60 -42.21
N ALA A 26 -43.30 8.18 -40.96
CA ALA A 26 -42.41 8.92 -40.06
C ALA A 26 -41.76 7.89 -39.12
N ALA A 27 -40.82 7.12 -39.66
CA ALA A 27 -39.82 6.52 -38.81
C ALA A 27 -39.07 7.69 -38.18
N TYR A 28 -39.42 8.09 -36.95
CA TYR A 28 -38.49 8.81 -36.11
C TYR A 28 -37.42 7.78 -35.75
N ALA A 29 -36.40 7.69 -36.60
CA ALA A 29 -35.12 7.16 -36.20
C ALA A 29 -34.57 8.14 -35.18
N TYR A 30 -34.89 7.95 -33.90
CA TYR A 30 -33.99 8.43 -32.88
C TYR A 30 -32.72 7.61 -33.08
N TRP A 31 -31.70 8.24 -33.67
CA TRP A 31 -30.38 7.65 -33.75
C TRP A 31 -29.97 7.29 -32.32
N THR A 32 -29.86 5.99 -32.04
CA THR A 32 -29.24 5.51 -30.81
C THR A 32 -27.80 6.03 -30.82
N THR A 33 -27.54 7.09 -30.07
CA THR A 33 -26.18 7.59 -29.88
C THR A 33 -25.55 6.73 -28.80
N THR A 34 -24.99 5.59 -29.19
CA THR A 34 -24.10 4.82 -28.32
C THR A 34 -22.78 5.54 -28.26
N GLY A 35 -22.55 6.29 -27.19
CA GLY A 35 -21.22 6.83 -26.85
C GLY A 35 -20.49 5.83 -25.96
N SER A 36 -19.29 5.41 -26.37
CA SER A 36 -18.32 4.80 -25.48
C SER A 36 -17.26 5.84 -25.11
N GLY A 37 -16.91 5.90 -23.83
CA GLY A 37 -15.84 6.73 -23.32
C GLY A 37 -14.87 5.88 -22.52
N ASN A 38 -13.58 6.16 -22.65
CA ASN A 38 -12.54 5.54 -21.84
C ASN A 38 -11.94 6.60 -20.92
N GLY A 39 -11.78 6.28 -19.64
CA GLY A 39 -10.93 7.02 -18.71
C GLY A 39 -9.72 6.17 -18.38
N THR A 40 -8.53 6.75 -18.50
CA THR A 40 -7.29 6.10 -18.07
C THR A 40 -6.63 6.93 -16.98
N ALA A 41 -6.05 6.26 -16.00
CA ALA A 41 -5.23 6.86 -14.96
C ALA A 41 -4.06 5.93 -14.66
N THR A 42 -2.89 6.51 -14.40
CA THR A 42 -1.70 5.77 -14.00
C THR A 42 -1.68 5.67 -12.47
N ASN A 43 -1.58 4.45 -11.94
CA ASN A 43 -1.39 4.24 -10.50
C ASN A 43 -0.02 4.76 -10.05
N SER A 44 0.11 5.08 -8.76
CA SER A 44 1.40 5.43 -8.17
C SER A 44 2.44 4.31 -8.38
N ALA A 45 3.72 4.70 -8.51
CA ALA A 45 4.83 3.76 -8.63
C ALA A 45 5.03 2.87 -7.38
N GLY A 46 4.35 3.17 -6.26
CA GLY A 46 4.50 2.45 -5.00
C GLY A 46 5.80 2.79 -4.26
N GLY A 47 6.19 1.96 -3.28
CA GLY A 47 7.51 2.04 -2.63
C GLY A 47 7.63 2.98 -1.42
N GLY A 48 6.57 3.15 -0.63
CA GLY A 48 6.65 3.95 0.60
C GLY A 48 7.61 3.34 1.62
N THR A 49 8.59 4.12 2.08
CA THR A 49 9.52 3.73 3.15
C THR A 49 8.96 4.11 4.52
N VAL A 50 9.18 3.27 5.53
CA VAL A 50 8.94 3.62 6.93
C VAL A 50 10.25 3.99 7.62
N THR A 51 10.20 4.85 8.64
CA THR A 51 11.34 5.08 9.52
C THR A 51 11.24 4.13 10.71
N LEU A 52 12.30 3.37 10.97
CA LEU A 52 12.36 2.39 12.05
C LEU A 52 13.11 2.97 13.26
N PHE A 53 12.68 2.59 14.45
CA PHE A 53 13.28 2.98 15.72
C PHE A 53 13.49 1.76 16.60
N ALA A 54 14.63 1.70 17.28
CA ALA A 54 14.92 0.75 18.34
C ALA A 54 15.04 1.53 19.66
N THR A 55 14.27 1.14 20.66
CA THR A 55 14.26 1.79 21.99
C THR A 55 14.50 0.76 23.07
N PHE A 56 15.40 1.05 23.99
CA PHE A 56 15.77 0.18 25.10
C PHE A 56 16.30 1.03 26.26
N ASP A 57 16.23 0.48 27.47
CA ASP A 57 16.77 1.12 28.66
C ASP A 57 18.30 1.01 28.73
N GLY A 58 18.91 1.97 29.43
CA GLY A 58 20.34 1.89 29.76
C GLY A 58 20.63 0.82 30.82
N GLY A 59 21.89 0.76 31.25
CA GLY A 59 22.31 -0.15 32.33
C GLY A 59 22.87 -1.50 31.86
N LEU A 60 23.30 -1.58 30.61
CA LEU A 60 24.08 -2.72 30.13
C LEU A 60 25.41 -2.84 30.89
N ALA A 61 25.71 -4.06 31.28
CA ALA A 61 26.96 -4.48 31.90
C ALA A 61 27.31 -5.88 31.34
N PRO A 62 28.59 -6.26 31.34
CA PRO A 62 28.98 -7.60 30.89
C PRO A 62 28.13 -8.70 31.56
N GLY A 63 27.55 -9.56 30.75
CA GLY A 63 26.73 -10.69 31.19
C GLY A 63 25.23 -10.41 31.37
N ASN A 64 24.77 -9.18 31.13
CA ASN A 64 23.34 -8.86 31.19
C ASN A 64 22.73 -8.53 29.81
N GLN A 65 21.42 -8.32 29.82
CA GLN A 65 20.67 -7.88 28.64
C GLN A 65 19.58 -6.89 29.04
N VAL A 66 19.10 -6.15 28.05
CA VAL A 66 17.92 -5.29 28.12
C VAL A 66 16.95 -5.63 27.00
N ASP A 67 15.67 -5.35 27.20
CA ASP A 67 14.65 -5.53 26.16
C ASP A 67 14.70 -4.36 25.17
N VAL A 68 14.50 -4.68 23.89
CA VAL A 68 14.44 -3.72 22.79
C VAL A 68 13.05 -3.73 22.19
N ALA A 69 12.39 -2.58 22.18
CA ALA A 69 11.15 -2.37 21.45
C ALA A 69 11.46 -1.76 20.07
N TYR A 70 10.88 -2.34 19.03
CA TYR A 70 11.00 -1.82 17.67
C TYR A 70 9.69 -1.19 17.22
N THR A 71 9.76 0.07 16.76
CA THR A 71 8.61 0.81 16.22
C THR A 71 8.91 1.33 14.83
N ALA A 72 7.86 1.58 14.06
CA ALA A 72 7.96 2.15 12.72
C ALA A 72 6.97 3.30 12.56
N THR A 73 7.44 4.40 11.98
CA THR A 73 6.59 5.53 11.57
C THR A 73 6.46 5.55 10.06
N ASN A 74 5.22 5.57 9.57
CA ASN A 74 4.91 5.70 8.16
C ASN A 74 4.39 7.10 7.87
N SER A 75 5.25 7.98 7.33
CA SER A 75 4.85 9.33 6.90
C SER A 75 4.22 9.36 5.50
N MET A 76 4.07 8.21 4.84
CA MET A 76 3.55 8.09 3.48
C MET A 76 2.03 7.89 3.47
N THR A 77 1.43 8.08 2.29
CA THR A 77 -0.02 7.94 2.08
C THR A 77 -0.53 6.49 1.99
N PRO A 78 0.19 5.49 1.42
CA PRO A 78 -0.22 4.11 1.57
C PRO A 78 0.26 3.54 2.90
N SER A 79 -0.52 2.62 3.48
CA SER A 79 -0.05 1.77 4.57
C SER A 79 1.08 0.86 4.08
N THR A 80 2.13 0.70 4.88
CA THR A 80 3.32 -0.10 4.55
C THR A 80 3.47 -1.24 5.55
N LYS A 81 3.69 -2.45 5.04
CA LYS A 81 3.99 -3.61 5.88
C LYS A 81 5.49 -3.63 6.21
N VAL A 82 5.83 -3.83 7.47
CA VAL A 82 7.22 -4.03 7.90
C VAL A 82 7.56 -5.50 7.83
N GLY A 83 8.58 -5.83 7.04
CA GLY A 83 9.15 -7.16 6.89
C GLY A 83 10.22 -7.44 7.95
N GLU A 84 11.09 -8.42 7.69
CA GLU A 84 12.05 -8.94 8.67
C GLU A 84 12.98 -7.86 9.19
N LEU A 85 13.05 -7.68 10.51
CA LEU A 85 13.92 -6.73 11.19
C LEU A 85 15.33 -7.31 11.34
N THR A 86 16.32 -6.57 10.85
CA THR A 86 17.75 -6.91 11.02
C THR A 86 18.43 -5.82 11.84
N PRO A 87 18.70 -6.04 13.13
CA PRO A 87 19.41 -5.08 13.96
C PRO A 87 20.93 -5.16 13.74
N THR A 88 21.60 -4.03 13.94
CA THR A 88 23.06 -3.87 13.89
C THR A 88 23.49 -2.97 15.05
N VAL A 89 24.62 -3.27 15.66
CA VAL A 89 25.12 -2.55 16.84
C VAL A 89 26.34 -1.72 16.49
N SER A 90 26.44 -0.53 17.08
CA SER A 90 27.63 0.32 17.06
C SER A 90 27.86 0.96 18.43
N THR A 91 29.08 1.43 18.65
CA THR A 91 29.52 2.06 19.90
C THR A 91 30.28 3.34 19.58
N ASP A 92 30.23 4.31 20.48
CA ASP A 92 30.91 5.61 20.32
C ASP A 92 32.36 5.62 20.84
N LYS A 93 32.76 4.63 21.65
CA LYS A 93 34.09 4.54 22.26
C LYS A 93 34.98 3.52 21.56
N ALA A 94 36.17 3.97 21.17
CA ALA A 94 37.23 3.08 20.71
C ALA A 94 37.58 2.05 21.80
N GLY A 95 37.71 0.78 21.41
CA GLY A 95 37.96 -0.33 22.32
C GLY A 95 36.71 -0.95 22.93
N CYS A 96 35.54 -0.31 22.87
CA CYS A 96 34.27 -0.96 23.15
C CYS A 96 33.75 -1.61 21.88
N LEU A 97 34.05 -2.89 21.67
CA LEU A 97 33.81 -3.53 20.38
C LEU A 97 32.33 -3.83 20.17
N PRO A 98 31.72 -3.46 19.03
CA PRO A 98 30.33 -3.84 18.73
C PRO A 98 30.08 -5.34 18.75
N GLY A 99 31.11 -6.15 18.43
CA GLY A 99 31.05 -7.61 18.48
C GLY A 99 30.87 -8.21 19.88
N TRP A 100 30.98 -7.41 20.95
CA TRP A 100 30.60 -7.84 22.30
C TRP A 100 29.10 -7.75 22.55
N PHE A 101 28.32 -7.19 21.62
CA PHE A 101 26.89 -7.04 21.76
C PHE A 101 26.14 -7.92 20.77
N THR A 102 25.09 -8.58 21.26
CA THR A 102 24.17 -9.35 20.41
C THR A 102 22.80 -8.67 20.46
N ALA A 103 22.32 -8.20 19.31
CA ALA A 103 20.97 -7.67 19.18
C ALA A 103 20.08 -8.69 18.45
N THR A 104 18.90 -8.96 18.99
CA THR A 104 17.88 -9.80 18.37
C THR A 104 16.68 -8.96 17.95
N ALA A 105 15.90 -9.47 17.01
CA ALA A 105 14.63 -8.86 16.61
C ALA A 105 13.64 -9.92 16.15
N GLU A 106 12.51 -9.98 16.85
CA GLU A 106 11.34 -10.77 16.51
C GLU A 106 10.33 -9.87 15.80
N THR A 107 10.13 -10.13 14.52
CA THR A 107 9.32 -9.28 13.64
C THR A 107 7.84 -9.62 13.76
N SER A 108 6.99 -8.62 14.07
CA SER A 108 5.54 -8.81 14.20
C SER A 108 4.80 -8.78 12.85
N ASN A 109 5.47 -8.49 11.74
CA ASN A 109 4.89 -8.39 10.40
C ASN A 109 3.73 -7.37 10.31
N THR A 110 3.79 -6.33 11.14
CA THR A 110 2.72 -5.34 11.32
C THR A 110 2.55 -4.45 10.09
N LEU A 111 1.30 -4.16 9.75
CA LEU A 111 0.94 -3.11 8.80
C LEU A 111 0.94 -1.75 9.52
N VAL A 112 1.79 -0.83 9.08
CA VAL A 112 1.85 0.53 9.63
C VAL A 112 0.97 1.42 8.77
N ALA A 113 -0.14 1.88 9.35
CA ALA A 113 -1.08 2.77 8.67
C ALA A 113 -0.42 4.09 8.25
N ALA A 114 -0.96 4.71 7.20
CA ALA A 114 -0.52 6.03 6.74
C ALA A 114 -0.60 7.07 7.86
N GLY A 115 0.49 7.82 8.07
CA GLY A 115 0.61 8.84 9.11
C GLY A 115 0.72 8.29 10.54
N ALA A 116 0.85 6.97 10.73
CA ALA A 116 0.87 6.34 12.05
C ALA A 116 2.26 5.86 12.47
N THR A 117 2.42 5.70 13.78
CA THR A 117 3.51 4.95 14.40
C THR A 117 2.95 3.68 15.02
N SER A 118 3.62 2.54 14.82
CA SER A 118 3.17 1.26 15.35
C SER A 118 4.34 0.42 15.85
N SER A 119 4.07 -0.47 16.81
CA SER A 119 5.02 -1.52 17.18
C SER A 119 5.14 -2.54 16.06
N VAL A 120 6.38 -2.87 15.71
CA VAL A 120 6.70 -3.77 14.59
C VAL A 120 7.55 -4.96 15.00
N GLY A 121 7.98 -5.00 16.26
CA GLY A 121 8.71 -6.12 16.82
C GLY A 121 9.25 -5.85 18.21
N SER A 122 9.85 -6.87 18.78
CA SER A 122 10.57 -6.82 20.05
C SER A 122 11.86 -7.61 19.93
N GLY A 123 12.79 -7.43 20.84
CA GLY A 123 14.01 -8.22 20.89
C GLY A 123 14.78 -7.92 22.14
N THR A 124 16.06 -8.28 22.12
CA THR A 124 16.97 -8.07 23.24
C THR A 124 18.29 -7.50 22.73
N LEU A 125 18.94 -6.73 23.59
CA LEU A 125 20.33 -6.32 23.42
C LEU A 125 21.11 -6.91 24.58
N THR A 126 21.98 -7.86 24.28
CA THR A 126 22.83 -8.56 25.25
C THR A 126 24.25 -8.02 25.17
N PHE A 127 24.85 -7.68 26.31
CA PHE A 127 26.28 -7.41 26.41
C PHE A 127 26.99 -8.68 26.87
N ASN A 128 27.62 -9.38 25.93
CA ASN A 128 28.29 -10.65 26.19
C ASN A 128 29.53 -10.42 27.06
N ASP A 129 29.62 -11.19 28.15
CA ASP A 129 30.81 -11.19 29.01
C ASP A 129 31.98 -11.90 28.31
N SER A 130 33.18 -11.36 28.45
CA SER A 130 34.40 -11.95 27.90
C SER A 130 35.29 -12.46 29.02
N ALA A 131 35.59 -13.76 28.99
CA ALA A 131 36.52 -14.37 29.93
C ALA A 131 38.00 -14.05 29.63
N THR A 132 38.32 -13.50 28.45
CA THR A 132 39.70 -13.31 27.99
C THR A 132 40.07 -11.86 27.64
N GLU A 133 39.08 -10.97 27.53
CA GLU A 133 39.28 -9.58 27.12
C GLU A 133 38.81 -8.61 28.21
N ASN A 134 39.53 -7.50 28.42
CA ASN A 134 39.07 -6.44 29.31
C ASN A 134 38.06 -5.54 28.58
N GLN A 135 36.81 -5.53 29.06
CA GLN A 135 35.71 -4.75 28.49
C GLN A 135 35.52 -3.37 29.15
N ASP A 136 36.47 -2.90 29.97
CA ASP A 136 36.42 -1.61 30.68
C ASP A 136 36.24 -0.40 29.76
N ALA A 137 36.70 -0.49 28.50
CA ALA A 137 36.50 0.55 27.50
C ALA A 137 35.01 0.83 27.21
N CYS A 138 34.10 -0.10 27.52
CA CYS A 138 32.66 0.08 27.40
C CYS A 138 32.01 0.86 28.55
N LYS A 139 32.73 1.16 29.63
CA LYS A 139 32.17 1.93 30.75
C LYS A 139 31.73 3.31 30.28
N GLY A 140 30.43 3.57 30.36
CA GLY A 140 29.80 4.81 29.89
C GLY A 140 29.90 5.03 28.38
N ALA A 141 30.08 3.99 27.57
CA ALA A 141 29.93 4.06 26.13
C ALA A 141 28.44 4.19 25.76
N VAL A 142 28.14 4.92 24.70
CA VAL A 142 26.82 4.96 24.07
C VAL A 142 26.75 3.82 23.06
N VAL A 143 25.86 2.87 23.31
CA VAL A 143 25.54 1.77 22.41
C VAL A 143 24.35 2.18 21.55
N THR A 144 24.47 2.04 20.24
CA THR A 144 23.40 2.36 19.28
C THR A 144 22.99 1.11 18.52
N VAL A 145 21.69 0.79 18.55
CA VAL A 145 21.09 -0.27 17.72
C VAL A 145 20.40 0.39 16.53
N SER A 146 20.89 0.09 15.33
CA SER A 146 20.25 0.48 14.06
C SER A 146 19.50 -0.73 13.50
N VAL A 147 18.33 -0.54 12.91
CA VAL A 147 17.50 -1.63 12.38
C VAL A 147 17.08 -1.36 10.94
N THR A 148 17.15 -2.38 10.09
CA THR A 148 16.62 -2.37 8.73
C THR A 148 15.49 -3.37 8.58
N SER A 149 14.60 -3.17 7.60
CA SER A 149 13.54 -4.12 7.26
C SER A 149 13.64 -4.52 5.79
N LYS A 150 13.45 -5.80 5.47
CA LYS A 150 13.39 -6.35 4.11
C LYS A 150 12.16 -7.24 3.89
#